data_AF-A0A7Y3UMC5-F1
#
_entry.id   AF-A0A7Y3UMC5-F1
#
_cell.length_a   1.000
_cell.length_b   1.000
_cell.length_c   1.000
_cell.angle_alpha   90.00
_cell.angle_beta   90.00
_cell.angle_gamma   90.00
#
_symmetry.space_group_name_H-M   'P 1'
#
loop_
_entity.id
_entity.type
_entity.pdbx_description
1 polymer ?
#
loop_
_entity_poly.entity_id
_entity_poly.type
_entity_poly.pdbx_seq_one_letter_code
_entity_poly.pdbx_strand_id
1 'polypeptide(L)'
;MTIDVRNNFGKVTVSIGYDASATSITLTSGHGANLPSTFDYNLVWYNWTDYKDPADDPNVEIVRVTNRVTDTLTVTRAQEGTTGTTKNTASKTYKMALAVTKKMVDDIETDIATASGKKLKNLIINPMFEIGQRGTVFDASTTFTNDDDTYLSDRYILLSDGNDIVDVTHQTDGGVSGNDPYVRFDVETISKKFGYLQVIENANLKEVLGGNVSFSFEARVSDATKLSDIRAVVLAWDSTVDTVTSDVVSAWNAEGAVITPATNWTAENVAADLGVTATWARYTIENISIDTASAVNVAIFIYSNDVATNDTLGSLFEMTKIQLEPGTVATPFEYRDIEIDIAKAQRHFVKTYNIDVDPGTIENNGSMWAASDSSNSASSSRPWRFAVEMFAEPVITFYSPGTGATGKCRRVDVTPSDIDAVTLLNTIGTGGMMHQVNAAVVASNRYAFHMTAEAEL
;
A
#
# COMPACT_ATOMS: atom_id res chain seq x y z
N MET A 1 1.60 -1.67 22.73
CA MET A 1 1.18 -2.49 23.88
C MET A 1 -0.34 -2.58 23.84
N THR A 2 -1.00 -3.34 24.71
CA THR A 2 -2.47 -3.32 24.80
C THR A 2 -2.86 -2.44 25.97
N ILE A 3 -3.59 -1.35 25.71
CA ILE A 3 -4.11 -0.46 26.74
C ILE A 3 -5.06 -1.25 27.66
N ASP A 4 -4.93 -1.03 28.96
CA ASP A 4 -5.81 -1.62 29.97
C ASP A 4 -7.31 -1.39 29.68
N VAL A 5 -8.11 -2.41 29.98
CA VAL A 5 -9.56 -2.32 29.86
C VAL A 5 -10.14 -1.37 30.91
N ARG A 6 -11.25 -0.73 30.57
CA ARG A 6 -11.78 0.43 31.31
C ARG A 6 -13.28 0.36 31.52
N ASN A 7 -13.74 0.99 32.60
CA ASN A 7 -15.16 1.21 32.87
C ASN A 7 -15.35 2.55 33.58
N ASN A 8 -16.49 3.20 33.37
CA ASN A 8 -16.78 4.47 34.04
C ASN A 8 -17.02 4.23 35.54
N PHE A 9 -16.40 5.08 36.36
CA PHE A 9 -16.62 5.11 37.82
C PHE A 9 -16.39 3.77 38.54
N GLY A 10 -15.50 2.92 38.02
CA GLY A 10 -15.19 1.62 38.61
C GLY A 10 -14.67 1.77 40.04
N LYS A 11 -15.49 1.42 41.02
CA LYS A 11 -15.13 1.44 42.44
C LYS A 11 -15.87 0.35 43.20
N VAL A 12 -15.13 -0.38 44.03
CA VAL A 12 -15.63 -1.52 44.77
C VAL A 12 -15.23 -1.46 46.24
N THR A 13 -16.00 -2.14 47.09
CA THR A 13 -15.71 -2.27 48.52
C THR A 13 -15.22 -3.68 48.76
N VAL A 14 -14.13 -3.84 49.50
CA VAL A 14 -13.57 -5.14 49.87
C VAL A 14 -14.39 -5.70 51.05
N SER A 15 -14.78 -6.98 50.99
CA SER A 15 -15.76 -7.54 51.93
C SER A 15 -15.17 -7.87 53.31
N ILE A 16 -13.90 -8.25 53.36
CA ILE A 16 -13.18 -8.64 54.57
C ILE A 16 -11.74 -8.09 54.56
N GLY A 17 -11.02 -8.29 55.65
CA GLY A 17 -9.61 -7.93 55.72
C GLY A 17 -8.69 -8.98 55.12
N TYR A 18 -7.56 -8.55 54.57
CA TYR A 18 -6.56 -9.40 53.93
C TYR A 18 -5.14 -9.11 54.43
N ASP A 19 -4.29 -10.14 54.52
CA ASP A 19 -2.85 -9.94 54.72
C ASP A 19 -2.17 -9.39 53.45
N ALA A 20 -0.88 -9.06 53.54
CA ALA A 20 -0.11 -8.48 52.44
C ALA A 20 0.15 -9.45 51.25
N SER A 21 -0.08 -10.75 51.43
CA SER A 21 0.21 -11.80 50.44
C SER A 21 -1.04 -12.32 49.71
N ALA A 22 -2.24 -12.00 50.19
CA ALA A 22 -3.49 -12.50 49.62
C ALA A 22 -3.68 -12.08 48.15
N THR A 23 -3.88 -13.07 47.27
CA THR A 23 -4.11 -12.85 45.82
C THR A 23 -5.55 -13.05 45.38
N SER A 24 -6.42 -13.56 46.26
CA SER A 24 -7.86 -13.75 46.00
C SER A 24 -8.66 -12.82 46.90
N ILE A 25 -9.23 -11.77 46.31
CA ILE A 25 -9.90 -10.69 47.05
C ILE A 25 -11.40 -10.73 46.77
N THR A 26 -12.18 -10.93 47.81
CA THR A 26 -13.64 -10.92 47.76
C THR A 26 -14.15 -9.50 48.00
N LEU A 27 -15.09 -9.09 47.16
CA LEU A 27 -15.76 -7.82 47.19
C LEU A 27 -17.11 -7.95 47.88
N THR A 28 -17.67 -6.82 48.30
CA THR A 28 -19.08 -6.77 48.71
C THR A 28 -19.97 -7.26 47.57
N SER A 29 -21.00 -8.04 47.91
CA SER A 29 -21.93 -8.62 46.94
C SER A 29 -22.45 -7.58 45.93
N GLY A 30 -22.35 -7.91 44.65
CA GLY A 30 -22.76 -7.07 43.51
C GLY A 30 -21.74 -6.01 43.08
N HIS A 31 -20.68 -5.75 43.85
CA HIS A 31 -19.71 -4.70 43.49
C HIS A 31 -18.80 -5.11 42.33
N GLY A 32 -18.57 -6.41 42.12
CA GLY A 32 -17.79 -6.91 40.99
C GLY A 32 -18.28 -6.34 39.66
N ALA A 33 -19.60 -6.21 39.48
CA ALA A 33 -20.24 -5.65 38.28
C ALA A 33 -19.84 -4.20 37.95
N ASN A 34 -19.28 -3.45 38.90
CA ASN A 34 -18.78 -2.08 38.65
C ASN A 34 -17.45 -2.06 37.90
N LEU A 35 -16.78 -3.21 37.77
CA LEU A 35 -15.48 -3.34 37.11
C LEU A 35 -15.62 -3.90 35.68
N PRO A 36 -14.60 -3.75 34.81
CA PRO A 36 -14.56 -4.41 33.50
C PRO A 36 -14.79 -5.92 33.60
N SER A 37 -15.49 -6.49 32.61
CA SER A 37 -15.70 -7.95 32.50
C SER A 37 -14.55 -8.69 31.82
N THR A 38 -13.75 -7.96 31.05
CA THR A 38 -12.49 -8.41 30.48
C THR A 38 -11.33 -7.97 31.38
N PHE A 39 -10.16 -8.54 31.15
CA PHE A 39 -8.93 -8.31 31.92
C PHE A 39 -7.73 -8.34 30.98
N ASP A 40 -6.57 -7.79 31.34
CA ASP A 40 -6.18 -7.31 32.68
C ASP A 40 -6.33 -5.79 32.88
N TYR A 41 -6.37 -5.33 34.14
CA TYR A 41 -6.40 -3.89 34.50
C TYR A 41 -5.90 -3.63 35.93
N ASN A 42 -5.48 -2.39 36.22
CA ASN A 42 -5.02 -1.99 37.56
C ASN A 42 -6.13 -1.40 38.44
N LEU A 43 -6.05 -1.62 39.75
CA LEU A 43 -6.90 -0.99 40.76
C LEU A 43 -6.06 -0.39 41.89
N VAL A 44 -6.49 0.76 42.41
CA VAL A 44 -5.89 1.43 43.58
C VAL A 44 -6.63 0.98 44.84
N TRP A 45 -5.95 0.25 45.74
CA TRP A 45 -6.46 -0.31 46.98
C TRP A 45 -6.01 0.49 48.21
N TYR A 46 -6.96 1.12 48.90
CA TYR A 46 -6.71 2.06 49.99
C TYR A 46 -7.73 1.96 51.13
N ASN A 47 -7.35 2.47 52.31
CA ASN A 47 -8.20 2.58 53.49
C ASN A 47 -9.15 3.78 53.35
N TRP A 48 -10.36 3.50 52.88
CA TRP A 48 -11.41 4.50 52.66
C TRP A 48 -11.91 5.13 53.95
N THR A 49 -11.83 4.44 55.10
CA THR A 49 -12.34 4.98 56.36
C THR A 49 -11.58 6.24 56.74
N ASP A 50 -10.25 6.16 56.72
CA ASP A 50 -9.37 7.23 57.18
C ASP A 50 -8.96 8.19 56.07
N TYR A 51 -8.83 7.71 54.83
CA TYR A 51 -8.35 8.48 53.69
C TYR A 51 -9.40 8.46 52.58
N LYS A 52 -10.01 9.63 52.30
CA LYS A 52 -10.99 9.77 51.20
C LYS A 52 -10.31 9.86 49.85
N ASP A 53 -9.10 10.40 49.82
CA ASP A 53 -8.19 10.38 48.69
C ASP A 53 -7.17 9.24 48.87
N PRO A 54 -7.05 8.30 47.92
CA PRO A 54 -6.00 7.28 47.97
C PRO A 54 -4.58 7.84 48.07
N ALA A 55 -4.32 9.05 47.56
CA ALA A 55 -2.98 9.66 47.61
C ALA A 55 -2.55 10.03 49.05
N ASP A 56 -3.49 10.17 49.98
CA ASP A 56 -3.22 10.48 51.39
C ASP A 56 -2.96 9.21 52.23
N ASP A 57 -3.26 8.01 51.72
CA ASP A 57 -3.07 6.76 52.45
C ASP A 57 -1.60 6.31 52.36
N PRO A 58 -0.84 6.28 53.47
CA PRO A 58 0.56 5.85 53.47
C PRO A 58 0.72 4.37 53.10
N ASN A 59 -0.36 3.59 53.11
CA ASN A 59 -0.38 2.18 52.74
C ASN A 59 -1.14 1.94 51.42
N VAL A 60 -1.38 2.98 50.60
CA VAL A 60 -2.01 2.82 49.28
C VAL A 60 -1.23 1.82 48.43
N GLU A 61 -1.95 1.00 47.68
CA GLU A 61 -1.37 -0.03 46.84
C GLU A 61 -2.06 -0.07 45.48
N ILE A 62 -1.30 -0.32 44.43
CA ILE A 62 -1.84 -0.64 43.12
C ILE A 62 -1.75 -2.15 42.92
N VAL A 63 -2.85 -2.78 42.51
CA VAL A 63 -2.92 -4.22 42.22
C VAL A 63 -3.36 -4.46 40.78
N ARG A 64 -2.83 -5.50 40.13
CA ARG A 64 -3.22 -5.95 38.79
C ARG A 64 -4.30 -7.00 38.92
N VAL A 65 -5.51 -6.74 38.43
CA VAL A 65 -6.55 -7.76 38.30
C VAL A 65 -6.27 -8.59 37.06
N THR A 66 -6.12 -9.90 37.25
CA THR A 66 -5.86 -10.86 36.16
C THR A 66 -7.04 -11.79 35.88
N ASN A 67 -8.03 -11.82 36.78
CA ASN A 67 -9.28 -12.54 36.60
C ASN A 67 -10.34 -12.01 37.56
N ARG A 68 -11.62 -12.17 37.20
CA ARG A 68 -12.77 -11.92 38.07
C ARG A 68 -13.83 -12.99 37.89
N VAL A 69 -14.26 -13.60 38.99
CA VAL A 69 -15.45 -14.45 39.05
C VAL A 69 -16.45 -13.78 39.96
N THR A 70 -17.54 -13.24 39.37
CA THR A 70 -18.56 -12.44 40.08
C THR A 70 -17.93 -11.33 40.94
N ASP A 71 -17.94 -11.49 42.26
CA ASP A 71 -17.42 -10.55 43.26
C ASP A 71 -16.05 -10.97 43.83
N THR A 72 -15.35 -11.92 43.20
CA THR A 72 -14.01 -12.35 43.62
C THR A 72 -12.98 -12.01 42.54
N LEU A 73 -11.97 -11.24 42.92
CA LEU A 73 -10.85 -10.85 42.07
C LEU A 73 -9.65 -11.77 42.31
N THR A 74 -8.98 -12.17 41.24
CA THR A 74 -7.59 -12.66 41.32
C THR A 74 -6.67 -11.49 41.00
N VAL A 75 -5.71 -11.21 41.87
CA VAL A 75 -4.82 -10.05 41.74
C VAL A 75 -3.35 -10.42 41.90
N THR A 76 -2.50 -9.72 41.14
CA THR A 76 -1.07 -9.56 41.44
C THR A 76 -0.89 -8.26 42.24
N ARG A 77 -0.18 -8.34 43.36
CA ARG A 77 -0.02 -7.22 44.30
C ARG A 77 1.19 -6.35 43.99
N ALA A 78 1.32 -5.23 44.71
CA ALA A 78 2.52 -4.38 44.68
C ALA A 78 2.94 -3.93 43.27
N GLN A 79 1.97 -3.42 42.48
CA GLN A 79 2.23 -2.93 41.12
C GLN A 79 2.70 -1.47 41.14
N GLU A 80 3.30 -1.03 40.03
CA GLU A 80 3.71 0.37 39.80
C GLU A 80 4.57 0.95 40.93
N GLY A 81 5.44 0.12 41.52
CA GLY A 81 6.35 0.54 42.60
C GLY A 81 5.69 0.70 43.97
N THR A 82 4.39 0.39 44.10
CA THR A 82 3.71 0.33 45.41
C THR A 82 4.11 -0.92 46.19
N THR A 83 3.89 -0.92 47.51
CA THR A 83 4.21 -2.06 48.38
C THR A 83 2.94 -2.82 48.75
N GLY A 84 2.99 -4.14 48.74
CA GLY A 84 1.92 -5.00 49.25
C GLY A 84 1.75 -4.81 50.75
N THR A 85 0.61 -4.27 51.19
CA THR A 85 0.35 -4.01 52.62
C THR A 85 -0.82 -4.82 53.15
N THR A 86 -0.83 -5.05 54.46
CA THR A 86 -1.96 -5.69 55.15
C THR A 86 -3.17 -4.75 55.13
N LYS A 87 -4.31 -5.25 54.66
CA LYS A 87 -5.58 -4.53 54.51
C LYS A 87 -6.61 -5.09 55.49
N ASN A 88 -6.25 -5.17 56.77
CA ASN A 88 -7.05 -5.84 57.80
C ASN A 88 -7.01 -5.09 59.16
N THR A 89 -6.98 -3.76 59.12
CA THR A 89 -7.05 -2.99 60.37
C THR A 89 -8.49 -3.01 60.90
N ALA A 90 -8.65 -3.27 62.20
CA ALA A 90 -9.97 -3.34 62.83
C ALA A 90 -10.79 -2.06 62.61
N SER A 91 -12.08 -2.23 62.33
CA SER A 91 -13.05 -1.14 62.07
C SER A 91 -12.71 -0.24 60.86
N LYS A 92 -11.86 -0.72 59.95
CA LYS A 92 -11.56 -0.03 58.69
C LYS A 92 -12.26 -0.68 57.51
N THR A 93 -12.68 0.14 56.57
CA THR A 93 -13.24 -0.26 55.29
C THR A 93 -12.23 0.04 54.21
N TYR A 94 -11.93 -0.95 53.38
CA TYR A 94 -11.05 -0.79 52.24
C TYR A 94 -11.85 -0.75 50.95
N LYS A 95 -11.39 0.06 50.00
CA LYS A 95 -11.95 0.16 48.66
C LYS A 95 -10.88 -0.03 47.61
N MET A 96 -11.30 -0.47 46.44
CA MET A 96 -10.49 -0.50 45.24
C MET A 96 -11.14 0.39 44.18
N ALA A 97 -10.36 1.28 43.58
CA ALA A 97 -10.83 2.17 42.52
C ALA A 97 -10.06 1.93 41.22
N LEU A 98 -10.79 1.86 40.11
CA LEU A 98 -10.23 1.91 38.76
C LEU A 98 -9.95 3.38 38.45
N ALA A 99 -8.68 3.76 38.62
CA ALA A 99 -8.19 5.11 38.40
C ALA A 99 -7.14 5.12 37.30
N VAL A 100 -6.87 6.30 36.74
CA VAL A 100 -5.72 6.49 35.85
C VAL A 100 -4.45 6.32 36.66
N THR A 101 -3.59 5.41 36.23
CA THR A 101 -2.29 5.17 36.86
C THR A 101 -1.16 5.63 35.95
N LYS A 102 0.08 5.70 36.48
CA LYS A 102 1.24 6.08 35.67
C LYS A 102 1.45 5.09 34.52
N LYS A 103 1.34 3.78 34.79
CA LYS A 103 1.45 2.75 33.75
C LYS A 103 0.47 3.00 32.60
N MET A 104 -0.79 3.33 32.91
CA MET A 104 -1.79 3.60 31.89
C MET A 104 -1.40 4.80 31.00
N VAL A 105 -0.86 5.86 31.59
CA VAL A 105 -0.37 7.03 30.84
C VAL A 105 0.87 6.67 30.02
N ASP A 106 1.84 5.95 30.59
CA ASP A 106 3.06 5.52 29.91
C ASP A 106 2.75 4.57 28.73
N ASP A 107 1.77 3.67 28.89
CA ASP A 107 1.29 2.79 27.82
C ASP A 107 0.64 3.62 26.69
N ILE A 108 -0.20 4.61 27.04
CA ILE A 108 -0.82 5.53 26.08
C ILE A 108 0.25 6.32 25.32
N GLU A 109 1.22 6.90 26.03
CA GLU A 109 2.32 7.65 25.41
C GLU A 109 3.14 6.75 24.49
N THR A 110 3.40 5.51 24.89
CA THR A 110 4.11 4.53 24.05
C THR A 110 3.31 4.17 22.79
N ASP A 111 2.00 3.94 22.92
CA ASP A 111 1.13 3.63 21.79
C ASP A 111 1.00 4.84 20.85
N ILE A 112 0.91 6.07 21.38
CA ILE A 112 0.93 7.31 20.59
C ILE A 112 2.26 7.46 19.87
N ALA A 113 3.39 7.35 20.57
CA ALA A 113 4.72 7.45 19.95
C ALA A 113 4.92 6.39 18.85
N THR A 114 4.40 5.18 19.07
CA THR A 114 4.40 4.10 18.07
C THR A 114 3.49 4.43 16.88
N ALA A 115 2.38 5.14 17.09
CA ALA A 115 1.44 5.52 16.02
C ALA A 115 1.92 6.74 15.22
N SER A 116 2.45 7.77 15.89
CA SER A 116 2.88 9.04 15.29
C SER A 116 4.17 8.95 14.47
N GLY A 117 4.91 7.84 14.57
CA GLY A 117 6.13 7.57 13.81
C GLY A 117 6.00 6.51 12.73
N LYS A 118 4.79 5.98 12.45
CA LYS A 118 4.64 4.96 11.41
C LYS A 118 4.83 5.60 10.05
N LYS A 119 5.94 5.25 9.39
CA LYS A 119 5.99 5.28 7.94
C LYS A 119 4.84 4.42 7.41
N LEU A 120 4.30 4.82 6.27
CA LEU A 120 3.41 3.99 5.48
C LEU A 120 4.12 2.65 5.27
N LYS A 121 3.50 1.58 5.74
CA LYS A 121 4.10 0.25 5.73
C LYS A 121 4.00 -0.40 4.37
N ASN A 122 2.92 -0.10 3.64
CA ASN A 122 2.71 -0.67 2.33
C ASN A 122 3.68 -0.03 1.32
N LEU A 123 4.60 -0.87 0.83
CA LEU A 123 5.61 -0.48 -0.14
C LEU A 123 5.07 -0.36 -1.57
N ILE A 124 3.87 -0.87 -1.81
CA ILE A 124 3.23 -0.90 -3.12
C ILE A 124 2.63 0.48 -3.45
N ILE A 125 2.79 0.90 -4.70
CA ILE A 125 2.20 2.10 -5.28
C ILE A 125 0.93 1.69 -6.03
N ASN A 126 -0.12 2.50 -5.93
CA ASN A 126 -1.43 2.23 -6.51
C ASN A 126 -1.99 0.81 -6.18
N PRO A 127 -1.99 0.37 -4.91
CA PRO A 127 -2.29 -1.01 -4.52
C PRO A 127 -3.73 -1.45 -4.78
N MET A 128 -4.63 -0.49 -5.01
CA MET A 128 -6.05 -0.72 -5.27
C MET A 128 -6.48 -0.33 -6.70
N PHE A 129 -5.54 0.10 -7.54
CA PHE A 129 -5.84 0.50 -8.93
C PHE A 129 -6.85 1.64 -9.04
N GLU A 130 -6.80 2.58 -8.09
CA GLU A 130 -7.66 3.78 -8.08
C GLU A 130 -7.13 4.87 -9.02
N ILE A 131 -5.84 4.78 -9.37
CA ILE A 131 -5.16 5.72 -10.26
C ILE A 131 -4.93 5.03 -11.61
N GLY A 132 -5.24 5.72 -12.71
CA GLY A 132 -5.01 5.25 -14.07
C GLY A 132 -4.47 6.36 -14.97
N GLN A 133 -3.26 6.87 -14.70
CA GLN A 133 -2.70 7.98 -15.48
C GLN A 133 -2.40 7.58 -16.94
N ARG A 134 -2.05 6.32 -17.20
CA ARG A 134 -1.84 5.81 -18.56
C ARG A 134 -3.13 5.34 -19.24
N GLY A 135 -4.18 5.16 -18.48
CA GLY A 135 -5.42 4.55 -18.93
C GLY A 135 -6.07 3.71 -17.84
N THR A 136 -7.30 3.30 -18.12
CA THR A 136 -8.06 2.33 -17.32
C THR A 136 -8.51 1.12 -18.13
N VAL A 137 -8.19 1.13 -19.43
CA VAL A 137 -8.47 0.05 -20.40
C VAL A 137 -7.22 -0.07 -21.27
N PHE A 138 -6.73 -1.29 -21.42
CA PHE A 138 -5.52 -1.61 -22.17
C PHE A 138 -5.77 -2.87 -22.99
N ASP A 139 -5.69 -2.72 -24.31
CA ASP A 139 -5.84 -3.76 -25.32
C ASP A 139 -4.81 -3.54 -26.44
N ALA A 140 -4.82 -4.38 -27.49
CA ALA A 140 -3.87 -4.25 -28.60
C ALA A 140 -4.00 -2.95 -29.44
N SER A 141 -5.05 -2.14 -29.21
CA SER A 141 -5.37 -0.91 -29.95
C SER A 141 -5.17 0.38 -29.15
N THR A 142 -4.94 0.30 -27.84
CA THR A 142 -4.72 1.46 -26.97
C THR A 142 -3.32 2.07 -27.13
N THR A 143 -3.13 3.32 -26.66
CA THR A 143 -1.83 4.01 -26.70
C THR A 143 -0.75 3.24 -25.95
N PHE A 144 -1.10 2.71 -24.77
CA PHE A 144 -0.30 1.74 -24.04
C PHE A 144 -0.95 0.38 -24.29
N THR A 145 -0.28 -0.47 -25.06
CA THR A 145 -0.80 -1.76 -25.49
C THR A 145 -0.66 -2.80 -24.38
N ASN A 146 -1.49 -3.83 -24.42
CA ASN A 146 -1.42 -5.01 -23.54
C ASN A 146 -0.28 -5.98 -23.93
N ASP A 147 0.86 -5.43 -24.34
CA ASP A 147 2.05 -6.19 -24.70
C ASP A 147 2.79 -6.66 -23.43
N ASP A 148 3.58 -7.73 -23.58
CA ASP A 148 4.50 -8.18 -22.54
C ASP A 148 5.51 -7.08 -22.18
N ASP A 149 5.96 -7.08 -20.92
CA ASP A 149 6.90 -6.12 -20.35
C ASP A 149 6.48 -4.65 -20.49
N THR A 150 5.18 -4.37 -20.35
CA THR A 150 4.61 -3.02 -20.54
C THR A 150 4.03 -2.42 -19.25
N TYR A 151 4.38 -1.17 -18.95
CA TYR A 151 3.81 -0.40 -17.84
C TYR A 151 2.38 0.08 -18.14
N LEU A 152 1.41 -0.33 -17.32
CA LEU A 152 -0.01 -0.01 -17.50
C LEU A 152 -0.58 0.77 -16.30
N SER A 153 -0.94 0.06 -15.21
CA SER A 153 -1.72 0.60 -14.08
C SER A 153 -0.91 1.44 -13.08
N ASP A 154 -0.10 2.40 -13.53
CA ASP A 154 0.81 3.21 -12.70
C ASP A 154 1.76 2.34 -11.86
N ARG A 155 2.94 2.01 -12.42
CA ARG A 155 4.01 1.16 -11.88
C ARG A 155 3.87 -0.34 -12.06
N TYR A 156 2.67 -0.82 -12.37
CA TYR A 156 2.50 -2.24 -12.69
C TYR A 156 2.94 -2.52 -14.12
N ILE A 157 3.77 -3.55 -14.26
CA ILE A 157 4.22 -4.11 -15.53
C ILE A 157 3.37 -5.34 -15.81
N LEU A 158 2.73 -5.39 -16.96
CA LEU A 158 2.14 -6.60 -17.49
C LEU A 158 3.27 -7.52 -17.94
N LEU A 159 3.34 -8.72 -17.37
CA LEU A 159 4.20 -9.78 -17.89
C LEU A 159 3.32 -10.92 -18.38
N SER A 160 3.59 -11.41 -19.58
CA SER A 160 2.81 -12.45 -20.22
C SER A 160 3.63 -13.33 -21.17
N ASP A 161 3.17 -14.55 -21.44
CA ASP A 161 3.84 -15.48 -22.36
C ASP A 161 3.59 -15.11 -23.84
N GLY A 162 4.02 -13.90 -24.20
CA GLY A 162 3.75 -13.22 -25.47
C GLY A 162 2.92 -11.95 -25.27
N ASN A 163 2.61 -11.29 -26.37
CA ASN A 163 1.77 -10.09 -26.40
C ASN A 163 0.29 -10.45 -26.55
N ASP A 164 -0.60 -9.54 -26.16
CA ASP A 164 -2.04 -9.68 -26.37
C ASP A 164 -2.62 -10.96 -25.72
N ILE A 165 -2.11 -11.27 -24.52
CA ILE A 165 -2.54 -12.44 -23.75
C ILE A 165 -3.80 -12.13 -22.94
N VAL A 166 -3.85 -10.93 -22.38
CA VAL A 166 -4.97 -10.43 -21.58
C VAL A 166 -5.23 -8.98 -21.88
N ASP A 167 -6.52 -8.62 -21.98
CA ASP A 167 -6.94 -7.24 -21.87
C ASP A 167 -6.96 -6.84 -20.39
N VAL A 168 -6.50 -5.63 -20.10
CA VAL A 168 -6.43 -5.15 -18.72
C VAL A 168 -7.35 -3.97 -18.51
N THR A 169 -8.22 -4.05 -17.50
CA THR A 169 -9.16 -2.98 -17.18
C THR A 169 -9.20 -2.68 -15.69
N HIS A 170 -9.42 -1.42 -15.34
CA HIS A 170 -9.76 -1.02 -13.97
C HIS A 170 -11.27 -1.07 -13.79
N GLN A 171 -11.72 -1.54 -12.64
CA GLN A 171 -13.12 -1.75 -12.33
C GLN A 171 -13.41 -1.26 -10.90
N THR A 172 -14.69 -1.11 -10.57
CA THR A 172 -15.16 -0.71 -9.23
C THR A 172 -16.01 -1.80 -8.60
N ASP A 173 -16.30 -1.65 -7.29
CA ASP A 173 -17.21 -2.52 -6.55
C ASP A 173 -16.70 -3.97 -6.38
N GLY A 174 -15.38 -4.12 -6.25
CA GLY A 174 -14.70 -5.38 -5.98
C GLY A 174 -14.21 -5.51 -4.54
N GLY A 175 -13.24 -6.41 -4.35
CA GLY A 175 -12.70 -6.76 -3.06
C GLY A 175 -13.70 -7.49 -2.15
N VAL A 176 -13.23 -7.93 -0.99
CA VAL A 176 -14.02 -8.58 0.06
C VAL A 176 -15.08 -7.60 0.62
N SER A 177 -14.80 -6.30 0.58
CA SER A 177 -15.74 -5.27 1.03
C SER A 177 -16.86 -4.98 0.03
N GLY A 178 -16.68 -5.38 -1.24
CA GLY A 178 -17.63 -5.14 -2.34
C GLY A 178 -17.73 -3.70 -2.82
N ASN A 179 -16.82 -2.81 -2.41
CA ASN A 179 -16.81 -1.39 -2.79
C ASN A 179 -15.40 -0.90 -3.19
N ASP A 180 -14.43 -1.81 -3.36
CA ASP A 180 -13.05 -1.45 -3.65
C ASP A 180 -12.81 -1.39 -5.18
N PRO A 181 -12.04 -0.42 -5.70
CA PRO A 181 -11.49 -0.51 -7.06
C PRO A 181 -10.57 -1.71 -7.19
N TYR A 182 -10.44 -2.25 -8.40
CA TYR A 182 -9.61 -3.42 -8.70
C TYR A 182 -9.16 -3.44 -10.15
N VAL A 183 -8.13 -4.26 -10.43
CA VAL A 183 -7.74 -4.61 -11.81
C VAL A 183 -8.38 -5.93 -12.21
N ARG A 184 -8.82 -6.01 -13.47
CA ARG A 184 -9.29 -7.21 -14.15
C ARG A 184 -8.38 -7.50 -15.34
N PHE A 185 -7.96 -8.75 -15.45
CA PHE A 185 -7.38 -9.34 -16.64
C PHE A 185 -8.46 -10.17 -17.32
N ASP A 186 -8.72 -9.91 -18.59
CA ASP A 186 -9.62 -10.68 -19.44
C ASP A 186 -8.80 -11.49 -20.45
N VAL A 187 -8.91 -12.81 -20.43
CA VAL A 187 -8.09 -13.70 -21.27
C VAL A 187 -8.50 -13.59 -22.74
N GLU A 188 -7.57 -13.09 -23.56
CA GLU A 188 -7.69 -12.92 -25.02
C GLU A 188 -6.91 -14.00 -25.79
N THR A 189 -5.81 -14.50 -25.22
CA THR A 189 -5.09 -15.65 -25.76
C THR A 189 -5.02 -16.76 -24.73
N ILE A 190 -5.71 -17.87 -25.01
CA ILE A 190 -5.73 -19.06 -24.15
C ILE A 190 -4.38 -19.79 -24.14
N SER A 191 -4.20 -20.63 -23.11
CA SER A 191 -3.05 -21.51 -22.88
C SER A 191 -1.76 -20.73 -22.65
N LYS A 192 -1.87 -19.63 -21.91
CA LYS A 192 -0.79 -18.66 -21.70
C LYS A 192 -0.79 -18.13 -20.26
N LYS A 193 0.41 -17.90 -19.73
CA LYS A 193 0.61 -17.30 -18.40
C LYS A 193 0.65 -15.78 -18.52
N PHE A 194 0.20 -15.11 -17.47
CA PHE A 194 0.24 -13.66 -17.36
C PHE A 194 0.22 -13.25 -15.89
N GLY A 195 0.61 -12.01 -15.61
CA GLY A 195 0.58 -11.46 -14.27
C GLY A 195 1.01 -10.01 -14.22
N TYR A 196 0.95 -9.45 -13.02
CA TYR A 196 1.40 -8.11 -12.73
C TYR A 196 2.60 -8.11 -11.79
N LEU A 197 3.64 -7.41 -12.25
CA LEU A 197 4.86 -7.14 -11.51
C LEU A 197 4.84 -5.69 -11.02
N GLN A 198 5.34 -5.44 -9.81
CA GLN A 198 5.73 -4.09 -9.41
C GLN A 198 7.10 -4.12 -8.72
N VAL A 199 8.06 -3.39 -9.29
CA VAL A 199 9.40 -3.21 -8.72
C VAL A 199 9.41 -1.99 -7.79
N ILE A 200 9.98 -2.17 -6.61
CA ILE A 200 10.08 -1.15 -5.57
C ILE A 200 11.46 -0.51 -5.64
N GLU A 201 11.49 0.82 -5.65
CA GLU A 201 12.74 1.60 -5.62
C GLU A 201 13.54 1.31 -4.34
N ASN A 202 14.87 1.22 -4.46
CA ASN A 202 15.80 0.99 -3.37
C ASN A 202 15.63 1.99 -2.22
N ALA A 203 15.33 3.25 -2.53
CA ALA A 203 15.11 4.29 -1.54
C ALA A 203 14.04 3.93 -0.48
N ASN A 204 13.07 3.10 -0.85
CA ASN A 204 11.97 2.64 0.01
C ASN A 204 12.24 1.31 0.71
N LEU A 205 13.39 0.66 0.47
CA LEU A 205 13.66 -0.71 0.91
C LEU A 205 14.56 -0.83 2.16
N LYS A 206 14.95 0.28 2.78
CA LYS A 206 15.89 0.29 3.92
C LYS A 206 15.48 -0.59 5.11
N GLU A 207 14.18 -0.80 5.31
CA GLU A 207 13.64 -1.60 6.42
C GLU A 207 13.42 -3.08 6.04
N VAL A 208 13.53 -3.44 4.76
CA VAL A 208 13.24 -4.79 4.27
C VAL A 208 14.46 -5.53 3.73
N LEU A 209 15.48 -4.85 3.22
CA LEU A 209 16.71 -5.51 2.75
C LEU A 209 17.42 -6.22 3.91
N GLY A 210 17.62 -7.54 3.80
CA GLY A 210 18.16 -8.38 4.86
C GLY A 210 17.20 -8.66 6.03
N GLY A 211 15.94 -8.23 5.92
CA GLY A 211 14.89 -8.42 6.91
C GLY A 211 13.83 -9.41 6.46
N ASN A 212 12.68 -9.38 7.14
CA ASN A 212 11.50 -10.16 6.75
C ASN A 212 10.38 -9.25 6.27
N VAL A 213 9.65 -9.73 5.27
CA VAL A 213 8.43 -9.08 4.75
C VAL A 213 7.25 -10.04 4.79
N SER A 214 6.06 -9.47 4.74
CA SER A 214 4.82 -10.20 4.52
C SER A 214 4.05 -9.58 3.37
N PHE A 215 3.52 -10.44 2.52
CA PHE A 215 2.79 -10.07 1.31
C PHE A 215 1.32 -10.48 1.43
N SER A 216 0.41 -9.62 1.01
CA SER A 216 -1.02 -9.93 0.96
C SER A 216 -1.74 -9.18 -0.14
N PHE A 217 -2.84 -9.74 -0.61
CA PHE A 217 -3.74 -9.10 -1.57
C PHE A 217 -5.13 -9.74 -1.49
N GLU A 218 -6.13 -9.10 -2.07
CA GLU A 218 -7.44 -9.70 -2.28
C GLU A 218 -7.58 -10.08 -3.75
N ALA A 219 -8.14 -11.25 -4.04
CA ALA A 219 -8.34 -11.73 -5.41
C ALA A 219 -9.55 -12.65 -5.55
N ARG A 220 -9.99 -12.79 -6.80
CA ARG A 220 -10.88 -13.86 -7.27
C ARG A 220 -10.63 -14.16 -8.75
N VAL A 221 -11.22 -15.24 -9.22
CA VAL A 221 -11.29 -15.59 -10.66
C VAL A 221 -12.74 -15.77 -11.09
N SER A 222 -13.09 -15.59 -12.37
CA SER A 222 -14.48 -15.84 -12.80
C SER A 222 -14.83 -17.33 -12.78
N ASP A 223 -13.84 -18.20 -13.01
CA ASP A 223 -13.99 -19.65 -12.99
C ASP A 223 -12.71 -20.33 -12.44
N ALA A 224 -12.81 -20.88 -11.23
CA ALA A 224 -11.72 -21.54 -10.53
C ALA A 224 -11.30 -22.88 -11.14
N THR A 225 -12.05 -23.39 -12.13
CA THR A 225 -11.63 -24.55 -12.93
C THR A 225 -10.81 -24.15 -14.16
N LYS A 226 -10.78 -22.84 -14.46
CA LYS A 226 -10.15 -22.27 -15.66
C LYS A 226 -8.86 -21.52 -15.31
N LEU A 227 -8.92 -20.72 -14.25
CA LEU A 227 -7.77 -20.05 -13.65
C LEU A 227 -7.55 -20.67 -12.26
N SER A 228 -7.06 -21.91 -12.27
CA SER A 228 -6.97 -22.77 -11.08
C SER A 228 -5.69 -22.60 -10.29
N ASP A 229 -4.63 -22.06 -10.88
CA ASP A 229 -3.31 -21.94 -10.26
C ASP A 229 -2.86 -20.47 -10.30
N ILE A 230 -3.23 -19.73 -9.25
CA ILE A 230 -2.78 -18.35 -9.06
C ILE A 230 -1.67 -18.34 -8.01
N ARG A 231 -0.55 -17.71 -8.36
CA ARG A 231 0.65 -17.67 -7.53
C ARG A 231 1.11 -16.26 -7.26
N ALA A 232 1.90 -16.13 -6.19
CA ALA A 232 2.57 -14.90 -5.84
C ALA A 232 4.01 -15.18 -5.41
N VAL A 233 4.93 -14.31 -5.82
CA VAL A 233 6.34 -14.37 -5.47
C VAL A 233 6.89 -12.98 -5.18
N VAL A 234 7.74 -12.91 -4.16
CA VAL A 234 8.61 -11.77 -3.90
C VAL A 234 9.96 -12.08 -4.51
N LEU A 235 10.47 -11.16 -5.32
CA LEU A 235 11.73 -11.29 -6.03
C LEU A 235 12.72 -10.25 -5.49
N ALA A 236 14.00 -10.62 -5.41
CA ALA A 236 15.09 -9.71 -5.10
C ALA A 236 16.07 -9.61 -6.27
N TRP A 237 16.56 -8.39 -6.51
CA TRP A 237 17.54 -8.05 -7.52
C TRP A 237 18.88 -7.73 -6.87
N ASP A 238 19.96 -8.34 -7.35
CA ASP A 238 21.29 -8.29 -6.74
C ASP A 238 22.36 -7.53 -7.55
N SER A 239 21.94 -6.75 -8.55
CA SER A 239 22.84 -6.02 -9.46
C SER A 239 22.77 -4.49 -9.24
N THR A 240 22.75 -3.70 -10.31
CA THR A 240 22.76 -2.23 -10.21
C THR A 240 21.46 -1.71 -9.56
N VAL A 241 21.62 -0.89 -8.53
CA VAL A 241 20.51 -0.22 -7.83
C VAL A 241 19.61 0.52 -8.82
N ASP A 242 18.32 0.22 -8.76
CA ASP A 242 17.28 0.90 -9.53
C ASP A 242 17.55 0.94 -11.06
N THR A 243 18.17 -0.12 -11.58
CA THR A 243 18.36 -0.34 -13.02
C THR A 243 18.17 -1.82 -13.28
N VAL A 244 16.91 -2.22 -13.34
CA VAL A 244 16.54 -3.65 -13.35
C VAL A 244 16.29 -4.17 -14.76
N THR A 245 16.28 -5.49 -14.91
CA THR A 245 15.59 -6.11 -16.05
C THR A 245 14.12 -6.22 -15.67
N SER A 246 13.26 -5.46 -16.36
CA SER A 246 11.82 -5.35 -16.10
C SER A 246 11.08 -6.67 -16.33
N ASP A 247 11.41 -7.38 -17.40
CA ASP A 247 10.97 -8.76 -17.60
C ASP A 247 11.72 -9.71 -16.65
N VAL A 248 11.05 -10.09 -15.56
CA VAL A 248 11.61 -10.98 -14.54
C VAL A 248 11.50 -12.45 -14.90
N VAL A 249 10.86 -12.82 -16.02
CA VAL A 249 10.57 -14.21 -16.38
C VAL A 249 11.41 -14.66 -17.57
N SER A 250 12.54 -15.32 -17.31
CA SER A 250 13.33 -15.91 -18.42
C SER A 250 12.70 -17.17 -19.01
N ALA A 251 11.86 -17.87 -18.24
CA ALA A 251 11.04 -18.96 -18.74
C ALA A 251 9.78 -19.15 -17.88
N TRP A 252 8.64 -19.23 -18.53
CA TRP A 252 7.36 -19.50 -17.89
C TRP A 252 7.21 -20.95 -17.38
N ASN A 253 7.97 -21.89 -17.95
CA ASN A 253 7.89 -23.33 -17.66
C ASN A 253 6.49 -23.95 -17.87
N ALA A 254 6.40 -25.27 -17.74
CA ALA A 254 5.14 -25.98 -17.86
C ALA A 254 4.14 -25.60 -16.74
N GLU A 255 2.86 -25.94 -16.93
CA GLU A 255 1.83 -25.80 -15.90
C GLU A 255 2.23 -26.52 -14.60
N GLY A 256 1.92 -25.90 -13.46
CA GLY A 256 2.28 -26.40 -12.14
C GLY A 256 3.73 -26.16 -11.71
N ALA A 257 4.64 -25.88 -12.65
CA ALA A 257 6.02 -25.49 -12.34
C ALA A 257 6.12 -23.98 -12.09
N VAL A 258 7.02 -23.57 -11.18
CA VAL A 258 7.33 -22.15 -10.95
C VAL A 258 8.06 -21.55 -12.16
N ILE A 259 7.98 -20.22 -12.31
CA ILE A 259 8.79 -19.49 -13.29
C ILE A 259 10.29 -19.68 -13.06
N THR A 260 11.09 -19.52 -14.11
CA THR A 260 12.53 -19.30 -13.98
C THR A 260 12.78 -17.80 -13.97
N PRO A 261 13.27 -17.22 -12.85
CA PRO A 261 13.61 -15.81 -12.81
C PRO A 261 14.67 -15.44 -13.86
N ALA A 262 14.62 -14.21 -14.37
CA ALA A 262 15.65 -13.66 -15.22
C ALA A 262 16.97 -13.47 -14.46
N THR A 263 18.05 -13.19 -15.20
CA THR A 263 19.38 -13.03 -14.58
C THR A 263 19.36 -11.93 -13.53
N ASN A 264 20.03 -12.15 -12.39
CA ASN A 264 20.07 -11.27 -11.20
C ASN A 264 18.75 -11.17 -10.42
N TRP A 265 17.68 -11.84 -10.85
CA TRP A 265 16.46 -11.99 -10.05
C TRP A 265 16.47 -13.32 -9.30
N THR A 266 16.15 -13.27 -8.01
CA THR A 266 16.03 -14.44 -7.15
C THR A 266 14.68 -14.43 -6.45
N ALA A 267 13.99 -15.58 -6.40
CA ALA A 267 12.75 -15.74 -5.66
C ALA A 267 13.04 -15.91 -4.16
N GLU A 268 12.46 -15.04 -3.33
CA GLU A 268 12.62 -15.01 -1.86
C GLU A 268 11.62 -15.93 -1.15
N ASN A 269 10.58 -16.39 -1.86
CA ASN A 269 9.66 -17.42 -1.41
C ASN A 269 9.38 -18.44 -2.51
N VAL A 270 8.98 -19.64 -2.10
CA VAL A 270 8.49 -20.66 -3.03
C VAL A 270 7.06 -20.30 -3.44
N ALA A 271 6.87 -19.96 -4.71
CA ALA A 271 5.55 -19.66 -5.26
C ALA A 271 4.73 -20.95 -5.41
N ALA A 272 3.63 -21.05 -4.67
CA ALA A 272 2.68 -22.15 -4.74
C ALA A 272 1.29 -21.63 -5.10
N ASP A 273 0.43 -22.54 -5.58
CA ASP A 273 -0.98 -22.24 -5.81
C ASP A 273 -1.65 -21.77 -4.51
N LEU A 274 -2.28 -20.61 -4.57
CA LEU A 274 -3.00 -19.99 -3.46
C LEU A 274 -4.44 -20.50 -3.33
N GLY A 275 -4.92 -21.31 -4.28
CA GLY A 275 -6.27 -21.86 -4.29
C GLY A 275 -7.33 -20.77 -4.48
N VAL A 276 -7.08 -19.84 -5.41
CA VAL A 276 -7.98 -18.70 -5.64
C VAL A 276 -9.32 -19.19 -6.18
N THR A 277 -10.42 -18.63 -5.67
CA THR A 277 -11.78 -19.08 -6.02
C THR A 277 -12.60 -17.97 -6.69
N ALA A 278 -13.86 -18.27 -7.03
CA ALA A 278 -14.80 -17.30 -7.61
C ALA A 278 -15.35 -16.26 -6.61
N THR A 279 -14.97 -16.36 -5.34
CA THR A 279 -15.34 -15.37 -4.32
C THR A 279 -14.11 -14.59 -3.92
N TRP A 280 -14.25 -13.27 -3.78
CA TRP A 280 -13.21 -12.42 -3.23
C TRP A 280 -12.76 -12.96 -1.87
N ALA A 281 -11.47 -13.20 -1.74
CA ALA A 281 -10.85 -13.57 -0.49
C ALA A 281 -9.49 -12.91 -0.39
N ARG A 282 -8.99 -12.80 0.85
CA ARG A 282 -7.67 -12.30 1.15
C ARG A 282 -6.67 -13.45 1.18
N TYR A 283 -5.57 -13.31 0.46
CA TYR A 283 -4.46 -14.27 0.44
C TYR A 283 -3.21 -13.64 1.06
N THR A 284 -2.40 -14.45 1.75
CA THR A 284 -1.20 -13.99 2.45
C THR A 284 -0.03 -14.94 2.21
N ILE A 285 1.18 -14.38 2.14
CA ILE A 285 2.45 -15.08 2.22
C ILE A 285 3.27 -14.35 3.27
N GLU A 286 3.44 -14.95 4.44
CA GLU A 286 4.03 -14.30 5.61
C GLU A 286 5.45 -14.78 5.86
N ASN A 287 6.22 -13.95 6.57
CA ASN A 287 7.56 -14.31 7.03
C ASN A 287 8.51 -14.70 5.89
N ILE A 288 8.46 -13.96 4.78
CA ILE A 288 9.39 -14.08 3.67
C ILE A 288 10.71 -13.44 4.12
N SER A 289 11.81 -14.17 4.06
CA SER A 289 13.15 -13.63 4.32
C SER A 289 13.67 -13.00 3.04
N ILE A 290 14.16 -11.76 3.08
CA ILE A 290 14.87 -11.14 1.95
C ILE A 290 16.36 -11.40 2.18
N ASP A 291 16.80 -12.61 1.80
CA ASP A 291 18.15 -13.10 2.11
C ASP A 291 19.07 -13.24 0.89
N THR A 292 18.62 -12.86 -0.30
CA THR A 292 19.49 -12.74 -1.47
C THR A 292 20.68 -11.82 -1.17
N ALA A 293 21.87 -12.36 -1.36
CA ALA A 293 23.10 -11.63 -1.10
C ALA A 293 23.19 -10.41 -2.02
N SER A 294 23.49 -9.24 -1.44
CA SER A 294 23.57 -7.98 -2.18
C SER A 294 22.26 -7.52 -2.83
N ALA A 295 21.11 -7.99 -2.34
CA ALA A 295 19.82 -7.47 -2.78
C ALA A 295 19.76 -5.93 -2.65
N VAL A 296 19.40 -5.26 -3.75
CA VAL A 296 19.23 -3.81 -3.83
C VAL A 296 17.84 -3.39 -4.28
N ASN A 297 17.11 -4.23 -5.01
CA ASN A 297 15.70 -4.00 -5.32
C ASN A 297 14.85 -5.22 -4.93
N VAL A 298 13.58 -4.96 -4.69
CA VAL A 298 12.56 -5.99 -4.39
C VAL A 298 11.37 -5.75 -5.31
N ALA A 299 10.75 -6.82 -5.78
CA ALA A 299 9.53 -6.77 -6.56
C ALA A 299 8.49 -7.76 -6.05
N ILE A 300 7.22 -7.48 -6.31
CA ILE A 300 6.13 -8.46 -6.16
C ILE A 300 5.68 -8.89 -7.55
N PHE A 301 5.38 -10.16 -7.71
CA PHE A 301 4.79 -10.69 -8.93
C PHE A 301 3.62 -11.63 -8.58
N ILE A 302 2.42 -11.27 -9.03
CA ILE A 302 1.21 -12.10 -8.91
C ILE A 302 0.85 -12.56 -10.33
N TYR A 303 0.74 -13.87 -10.54
CA TYR A 303 0.56 -14.42 -11.88
C TYR A 303 -0.34 -15.66 -11.90
N SER A 304 -0.99 -15.87 -13.04
CA SER A 304 -1.62 -17.15 -13.38
C SER A 304 -0.53 -18.11 -13.90
N ASN A 305 -0.55 -19.32 -13.36
CA ASN A 305 0.37 -20.39 -13.68
C ASN A 305 -0.26 -21.51 -14.51
N ASP A 306 -1.51 -21.35 -14.91
CA ASP A 306 -2.24 -22.27 -15.80
C ASP A 306 -1.73 -22.13 -17.24
N VAL A 307 -1.47 -23.24 -17.98
CA VAL A 307 -0.98 -23.14 -19.38
C VAL A 307 -1.61 -24.12 -20.37
N ALA A 308 -2.25 -25.21 -19.98
CA ALA A 308 -2.42 -26.28 -20.98
C ALA A 308 -3.86 -26.65 -21.34
N THR A 309 -4.85 -26.47 -20.47
CA THR A 309 -6.21 -26.99 -20.76
C THR A 309 -7.36 -26.23 -20.11
N ASN A 310 -7.06 -25.28 -19.25
CA ASN A 310 -8.05 -24.77 -18.31
C ASN A 310 -8.49 -23.36 -18.65
N ASP A 311 -7.66 -22.42 -19.06
CA ASP A 311 -8.18 -21.09 -19.40
C ASP A 311 -9.11 -21.11 -20.63
N THR A 312 -10.01 -20.15 -20.69
CA THR A 312 -10.96 -19.99 -21.79
C THR A 312 -11.08 -18.50 -22.06
N LEU A 313 -11.26 -18.12 -23.33
CA LEU A 313 -11.50 -16.71 -23.69
C LEU A 313 -12.62 -16.12 -22.81
N GLY A 314 -12.41 -14.91 -22.29
CA GLY A 314 -13.36 -14.30 -21.37
C GLY A 314 -13.21 -14.72 -19.90
N SER A 315 -12.22 -15.56 -19.56
CA SER A 315 -11.92 -15.89 -18.16
C SER A 315 -11.26 -14.70 -17.50
N LEU A 316 -11.68 -14.39 -16.27
CA LEU A 316 -11.28 -13.17 -15.59
C LEU A 316 -10.43 -13.51 -14.38
N PHE A 317 -9.26 -12.89 -14.29
CA PHE A 317 -8.50 -12.80 -13.04
C PHE A 317 -8.63 -11.40 -12.48
N GLU A 318 -8.99 -11.26 -11.21
CA GLU A 318 -9.26 -9.96 -10.60
C GLU A 318 -8.53 -9.83 -9.26
N MET A 319 -7.90 -8.68 -9.02
CA MET A 319 -7.14 -8.44 -7.77
C MET A 319 -7.20 -6.98 -7.31
N THR A 320 -7.07 -6.77 -5.99
CA THR A 320 -6.97 -5.46 -5.34
C THR A 320 -6.25 -5.56 -3.99
N LYS A 321 -6.06 -4.42 -3.31
CA LYS A 321 -5.50 -4.31 -1.96
C LYS A 321 -4.15 -5.00 -1.80
N ILE A 322 -3.28 -4.79 -2.77
CA ILE A 322 -1.93 -5.38 -2.77
C ILE A 322 -1.08 -4.69 -1.70
N GLN A 323 -0.49 -5.48 -0.81
CA GLN A 323 0.33 -4.98 0.28
C GLN A 323 1.57 -5.83 0.50
N LEU A 324 2.73 -5.22 0.34
CA LEU A 324 4.01 -5.72 0.84
C LEU A 324 4.44 -4.82 1.99
N GLU A 325 4.71 -5.41 3.16
CA GLU A 325 5.09 -4.66 4.35
C GLU A 325 6.22 -5.35 5.14
N PRO A 326 7.04 -4.59 5.88
CA PRO A 326 8.04 -5.15 6.78
C PRO A 326 7.38 -5.92 7.93
N GLY A 327 7.97 -7.05 8.28
CA GLY A 327 7.55 -7.89 9.41
C GLY A 327 7.14 -9.30 8.99
N THR A 328 6.92 -10.13 10.00
CA THR A 328 6.66 -11.58 9.84
C THR A 328 5.18 -11.94 9.75
N VAL A 329 4.28 -10.95 9.78
CA VAL A 329 2.82 -11.13 9.74
C VAL A 329 2.20 -10.09 8.82
N ALA A 330 1.28 -10.51 7.95
CA ALA A 330 0.48 -9.63 7.10
C ALA A 330 -0.61 -8.96 7.95
N THR A 331 -0.47 -7.66 8.19
CA THR A 331 -1.43 -6.85 8.93
C THR A 331 -2.61 -6.44 8.05
N PRO A 332 -3.77 -6.03 8.59
CA PRO A 332 -4.87 -5.52 7.76
C PRO A 332 -4.41 -4.46 6.75
N PHE A 333 -5.07 -4.39 5.60
CA PHE A 333 -4.70 -3.49 4.51
C PHE A 333 -4.60 -2.02 4.99
N GLU A 334 -3.48 -1.38 4.66
CA GLU A 334 -3.20 0.02 4.98
C GLU A 334 -3.81 0.93 3.89
N TYR A 335 -4.96 1.53 4.22
CA TYR A 335 -5.53 2.59 3.40
C TYR A 335 -4.67 3.86 3.49
N ARG A 336 -4.47 4.51 2.35
CA ARG A 336 -3.76 5.77 2.23
C ARG A 336 -4.64 6.78 1.49
N ASP A 337 -4.43 8.06 1.79
CA ASP A 337 -5.06 9.11 1.02
C ASP A 337 -4.60 9.04 -0.43
N ILE A 338 -5.55 9.16 -1.37
CA ILE A 338 -5.28 9.07 -2.82
C ILE A 338 -4.18 10.03 -3.27
N GLU A 339 -4.08 11.21 -2.65
CA GLU A 339 -3.05 12.22 -2.95
C GLU A 339 -1.61 11.69 -2.74
N ILE A 340 -1.42 10.82 -1.73
CA ILE A 340 -0.13 10.20 -1.46
C ILE A 340 0.23 9.21 -2.58
N ASP A 341 -0.73 8.41 -3.03
CA ASP A 341 -0.48 7.44 -4.08
C ASP A 341 -0.31 8.09 -5.45
N ILE A 342 -1.02 9.19 -5.72
CA ILE A 342 -0.77 10.04 -6.89
C ILE A 342 0.64 10.60 -6.82
N ALA A 343 1.04 11.21 -5.70
CA ALA A 343 2.39 11.76 -5.55
C ALA A 343 3.49 10.70 -5.73
N LYS A 344 3.27 9.46 -5.24
CA LYS A 344 4.20 8.34 -5.45
C LYS A 344 4.24 7.89 -6.91
N ALA A 345 3.09 7.73 -7.57
CA ALA A 345 3.01 7.35 -8.99
C ALA A 345 3.63 8.41 -9.91
N GLN A 346 3.42 9.69 -9.61
CA GLN A 346 3.94 10.83 -10.37
C GLN A 346 5.46 10.98 -10.32
N ARG A 347 6.16 10.24 -9.45
CA ARG A 347 7.62 10.16 -9.54
C ARG A 347 8.08 9.40 -10.78
N HIS A 348 7.22 8.56 -11.37
CA HIS A 348 7.56 7.68 -12.48
C HIS A 348 6.81 8.02 -13.76
N PHE A 349 5.59 8.54 -13.64
CA PHE A 349 4.84 8.96 -14.80
C PHE A 349 3.97 10.18 -14.49
N VAL A 350 4.12 11.23 -15.29
CA VAL A 350 3.25 12.41 -15.23
C VAL A 350 2.76 12.77 -16.62
N LYS A 351 1.60 13.41 -16.68
CA LYS A 351 1.02 13.93 -17.92
C LYS A 351 0.49 15.34 -17.73
N THR A 352 0.40 16.06 -18.83
CA THR A 352 -0.24 17.38 -18.90
C THR A 352 -1.76 17.30 -19.01
N TYR A 353 -2.30 16.15 -19.42
CA TYR A 353 -3.73 15.86 -19.40
C TYR A 353 -4.27 15.89 -17.96
N ASN A 354 -5.59 16.09 -17.82
CA ASN A 354 -6.25 15.81 -16.55
C ASN A 354 -6.04 14.33 -16.18
N ILE A 355 -6.03 14.03 -14.87
CA ILE A 355 -5.65 12.71 -14.36
C ILE A 355 -6.49 11.57 -14.95
N ASP A 356 -7.76 11.84 -15.21
CA ASP A 356 -8.79 10.94 -15.76
C ASP A 356 -8.86 10.91 -17.29
N VAL A 357 -7.98 11.63 -18.00
CA VAL A 357 -7.96 11.69 -19.47
C VAL A 357 -6.74 10.97 -20.01
N ASP A 358 -6.96 9.90 -20.77
CA ASP A 358 -5.90 9.05 -21.31
C ASP A 358 -4.99 9.80 -22.30
N PRO A 359 -3.66 9.58 -22.24
CA PRO A 359 -2.74 10.13 -23.23
C PRO A 359 -3.11 9.72 -24.67
N GLY A 360 -3.06 10.68 -25.60
CA GLY A 360 -3.50 10.49 -26.98
C GLY A 360 -4.98 10.80 -27.21
N THR A 361 -5.75 11.13 -26.17
CA THR A 361 -7.12 11.65 -26.34
C THR A 361 -7.11 13.02 -27.03
N ILE A 362 -8.08 13.25 -27.93
CA ILE A 362 -8.34 14.57 -28.55
C ILE A 362 -8.98 15.47 -27.49
N GLU A 363 -8.15 16.19 -26.74
CA GLU A 363 -8.54 17.09 -25.66
C GLU A 363 -7.66 18.35 -25.70
N ASN A 364 -8.21 19.51 -25.31
CA ASN A 364 -7.46 20.76 -25.19
C ASN A 364 -7.18 21.14 -23.72
N ASN A 365 -8.01 20.72 -22.77
CA ASN A 365 -7.83 21.00 -21.36
C ASN A 365 -6.53 20.37 -20.84
N GLY A 366 -5.68 21.19 -20.20
CA GLY A 366 -4.36 20.78 -19.73
C GLY A 366 -3.26 20.89 -20.79
N SER A 367 -3.59 21.17 -22.06
CA SER A 367 -2.57 21.33 -23.10
C SER A 367 -1.64 22.51 -22.80
N MET A 368 -0.38 22.35 -23.18
CA MET A 368 0.63 23.39 -23.14
C MET A 368 0.70 24.14 -24.46
N TRP A 369 1.10 25.42 -24.39
CA TRP A 369 1.04 26.33 -25.53
C TRP A 369 2.37 27.05 -25.75
N ALA A 370 2.77 27.10 -27.01
CA ALA A 370 3.89 27.90 -27.50
C ALA A 370 3.42 28.85 -28.60
N ALA A 371 4.09 30.00 -28.73
CA ALA A 371 3.84 30.95 -29.81
C ALA A 371 5.14 31.19 -30.58
N SER A 372 5.01 31.29 -31.90
CA SER A 372 6.10 31.60 -32.83
C SER A 372 6.05 33.05 -33.29
N ASP A 373 7.15 33.76 -33.13
CA ASP A 373 7.34 35.14 -33.58
C ASP A 373 7.92 35.21 -35.01
N SER A 374 8.52 34.11 -35.45
CA SER A 374 9.25 34.01 -36.70
C SER A 374 9.06 32.63 -37.33
N SER A 375 9.14 32.59 -38.66
CA SER A 375 9.06 31.32 -39.38
C SER A 375 10.38 30.58 -39.26
N ASN A 376 10.29 29.26 -39.20
CA ASN A 376 11.44 28.37 -39.25
C ASN A 376 12.47 28.55 -38.11
N SER A 377 12.03 29.08 -36.96
CA SER A 377 12.85 29.32 -35.76
C SER A 377 12.23 28.61 -34.55
N ALA A 378 13.06 27.96 -33.74
CA ALA A 378 12.61 27.31 -32.51
C ALA A 378 11.96 28.36 -31.60
N SER A 379 10.65 28.27 -31.44
CA SER A 379 9.82 29.31 -30.84
C SER A 379 9.58 29.11 -29.35
N SER A 380 9.17 30.20 -28.67
CA SER A 380 9.14 30.41 -27.21
C SER A 380 8.96 29.17 -26.32
N SER A 381 9.92 28.94 -25.42
CA SER A 381 9.93 27.88 -24.41
C SER A 381 9.15 28.30 -23.15
N ARG A 382 8.15 27.51 -22.74
CA ARG A 382 7.57 27.61 -21.39
C ARG A 382 7.96 26.39 -20.56
N PRO A 383 8.43 26.56 -19.31
CA PRO A 383 8.79 25.42 -18.50
C PRO A 383 7.53 24.64 -18.09
N TRP A 384 7.61 23.32 -18.17
CA TRP A 384 6.71 22.42 -17.45
C TRP A 384 7.43 22.02 -16.17
N ARG A 385 6.89 22.41 -15.02
CA ARG A 385 7.35 21.90 -13.72
C ARG A 385 6.51 20.69 -13.35
N PHE A 386 7.18 19.61 -12.96
CA PHE A 386 6.49 18.43 -12.46
C PHE A 386 5.96 18.71 -11.05
N ALA A 387 4.84 18.05 -10.69
CA ALA A 387 4.21 18.23 -9.38
C ALA A 387 5.09 17.67 -8.25
N VAL A 388 5.83 16.61 -8.55
CA VAL A 388 6.83 15.97 -7.71
C VAL A 388 8.12 15.78 -8.50
N GLU A 389 9.25 15.67 -7.80
CA GLU A 389 10.50 15.30 -8.44
C GLU A 389 10.43 13.86 -8.96
N MET A 390 10.71 13.67 -10.24
CA MET A 390 10.73 12.37 -10.88
C MET A 390 11.92 11.54 -10.39
N PHE A 391 11.76 10.22 -10.45
CA PHE A 391 12.74 9.23 -10.02
C PHE A 391 14.08 9.37 -10.77
N ALA A 392 14.01 9.52 -12.09
CA ALA A 392 15.15 9.75 -12.97
C ALA A 392 14.82 10.82 -14.02
N GLU A 393 15.79 11.18 -14.86
CA GLU A 393 15.52 12.05 -16.01
C GLU A 393 14.51 11.36 -16.94
N PRO A 394 13.32 11.95 -17.18
CA PRO A 394 12.27 11.26 -17.89
C PRO A 394 12.40 11.31 -19.42
N VAL A 395 11.82 10.31 -20.08
CA VAL A 395 11.52 10.33 -21.51
C VAL A 395 10.21 11.09 -21.73
N ILE A 396 10.21 12.01 -22.69
CA ILE A 396 9.05 12.87 -22.98
C ILE A 396 8.40 12.46 -24.29
N THR A 397 7.08 12.25 -24.26
CA THR A 397 6.28 11.96 -25.46
C THR A 397 5.25 13.06 -25.67
N PHE A 398 5.18 13.59 -26.90
CA PHE A 398 4.24 14.64 -27.28
C PHE A 398 2.98 14.06 -27.93
N TYR A 399 1.85 14.74 -27.73
CA TYR A 399 0.57 14.39 -28.37
C TYR A 399 -0.11 15.63 -28.93
N SER A 400 -0.70 15.51 -30.12
CA SER A 400 -1.53 16.57 -30.71
C SER A 400 -2.89 16.63 -30.00
N PRO A 401 -3.29 17.77 -29.40
CA PRO A 401 -4.62 17.94 -28.81
C PRO A 401 -5.74 17.92 -29.86
N GLY A 402 -5.41 18.07 -31.15
CA GLY A 402 -6.40 18.11 -32.24
C GLY A 402 -6.69 16.76 -32.90
N THR A 403 -5.80 15.79 -32.76
CA THR A 403 -5.87 14.49 -33.46
C THR A 403 -5.51 13.29 -32.59
N GLY A 404 -4.91 13.52 -31.42
CA GLY A 404 -4.37 12.47 -30.56
C GLY A 404 -3.01 11.93 -31.02
N ALA A 405 -2.50 12.35 -32.18
CA ALA A 405 -1.31 11.76 -32.77
C ALA A 405 -0.05 11.99 -31.92
N THR A 406 0.68 10.90 -31.69
CA THR A 406 1.97 10.88 -31.00
C THR A 406 3.06 11.59 -31.80
N GLY A 407 3.96 12.27 -31.12
CA GLY A 407 5.08 13.01 -31.72
C GLY A 407 4.68 14.29 -32.45
N LYS A 408 3.44 14.76 -32.26
CA LYS A 408 2.89 15.93 -32.95
C LYS A 408 2.57 17.07 -31.99
N CYS A 409 2.62 18.29 -32.51
CA CYS A 409 1.90 19.42 -31.92
C CYS A 409 0.90 19.99 -32.93
N ARG A 410 -0.12 20.67 -32.41
CA ARG A 410 -1.21 21.22 -33.19
C ARG A 410 -0.99 22.71 -33.46
N ARG A 411 -0.87 23.11 -34.73
CA ARG A 411 -1.10 24.51 -35.12
C ARG A 411 -2.59 24.82 -34.98
N VAL A 412 -2.94 25.88 -34.26
CA VAL A 412 -4.35 26.18 -33.92
C VAL A 412 -4.94 27.39 -34.66
N ASP A 413 -4.09 28.20 -35.31
CA ASP A 413 -4.53 29.39 -36.02
C ASP A 413 -4.92 29.08 -37.49
N VAL A 414 -4.80 30.06 -38.39
CA VAL A 414 -5.32 29.99 -39.77
C VAL A 414 -4.72 28.79 -40.51
N THR A 415 -5.55 27.79 -40.77
CA THR A 415 -5.20 26.41 -41.22
C THR A 415 -4.67 25.50 -40.09
N PRO A 416 -5.56 25.02 -39.21
CA PRO A 416 -5.19 24.07 -38.18
C PRO A 416 -4.66 22.76 -38.78
N SER A 417 -3.48 22.34 -38.32
CA SER A 417 -2.75 21.20 -38.85
C SER A 417 -1.78 20.66 -37.81
N ASP A 418 -1.48 19.38 -37.88
CA ASP A 418 -0.42 18.80 -37.07
C ASP A 418 0.93 19.05 -37.73
N ILE A 419 1.92 19.33 -36.90
CA ILE A 419 3.32 19.37 -37.29
C ILE A 419 4.12 18.49 -36.33
N ASP A 420 5.29 18.02 -36.76
CA ASP A 420 6.17 17.25 -35.88
C ASP A 420 6.58 18.12 -34.69
N ALA A 421 6.45 17.56 -33.48
CA ALA A 421 7.10 18.13 -32.31
C ALA A 421 8.60 17.82 -32.41
N VAL A 422 9.47 18.80 -32.16
CA VAL A 422 10.92 18.57 -32.07
C VAL A 422 11.38 19.06 -30.72
N THR A 423 11.86 18.13 -29.91
CA THR A 423 12.55 18.38 -28.66
C THR A 423 13.97 18.87 -28.96
N LEU A 424 14.29 20.11 -28.60
CA LEU A 424 15.68 20.45 -28.28
C LEU A 424 15.88 20.08 -26.81
N LEU A 425 16.48 18.90 -26.60
CA LEU A 425 16.59 18.14 -25.34
C LEU A 425 17.53 18.76 -24.28
N ASN A 426 17.96 20.00 -24.45
CA ASN A 426 19.06 20.56 -23.66
C ASN A 426 18.67 21.01 -22.23
N THR A 427 17.42 20.80 -21.79
CA THR A 427 16.97 21.16 -20.43
C THR A 427 15.80 20.28 -19.94
N ILE A 428 16.01 18.97 -19.87
CA ILE A 428 15.15 18.05 -19.10
C ILE A 428 15.87 17.77 -17.78
N GLY A 429 15.14 17.73 -16.68
CA GLY A 429 15.65 17.26 -15.39
C GLY A 429 14.50 16.66 -14.58
N THR A 430 14.84 16.07 -13.43
CA THR A 430 13.88 15.41 -12.54
C THR A 430 12.78 16.33 -12.00
N GLY A 431 13.01 17.65 -11.94
CA GLY A 431 12.02 18.63 -11.47
C GLY A 431 11.18 19.31 -12.56
N GLY A 432 11.47 19.04 -13.83
CA GLY A 432 10.76 19.66 -14.94
C GLY A 432 11.59 19.76 -16.22
N MET A 433 10.98 20.37 -17.23
CA MET A 433 11.59 20.53 -18.53
C MET A 433 11.26 21.86 -19.18
N MET A 434 12.07 22.26 -20.17
CA MET A 434 11.67 23.24 -21.18
C MET A 434 11.37 22.53 -22.50
N HIS A 435 10.28 22.91 -23.16
CA HIS A 435 9.98 22.45 -24.51
C HIS A 435 10.28 23.54 -25.54
N GLN A 436 10.47 23.13 -26.79
CA GLN A 436 10.49 23.99 -27.96
C GLN A 436 9.68 23.30 -29.07
N VAL A 437 9.19 24.08 -30.03
CA VAL A 437 8.47 23.55 -31.20
C VAL A 437 9.39 23.58 -32.42
N ASN A 438 9.18 22.63 -33.35
CA ASN A 438 10.00 22.39 -34.54
C ASN A 438 10.34 23.65 -35.34
N ALA A 439 11.52 23.64 -35.96
CA ALA A 439 11.94 24.61 -36.96
C ALA A 439 11.06 24.63 -38.23
N ALA A 440 9.91 23.94 -38.30
CA ALA A 440 8.92 24.08 -39.37
C ALA A 440 7.73 25.00 -38.98
N VAL A 441 7.83 25.74 -37.88
CA VAL A 441 6.79 26.68 -37.44
C VAL A 441 6.65 27.88 -38.39
N VAL A 442 5.45 28.46 -38.42
CA VAL A 442 5.08 29.61 -39.26
C VAL A 442 4.88 30.81 -38.35
N ALA A 443 5.51 31.94 -38.67
CA ALA A 443 5.42 33.18 -37.88
C ALA A 443 3.99 33.54 -37.50
N SER A 444 3.82 34.11 -36.31
CA SER A 444 2.54 34.60 -35.78
C SER A 444 1.49 33.49 -35.59
N ASN A 445 1.92 32.25 -35.36
CA ASN A 445 1.05 31.12 -35.02
C ASN A 445 1.31 30.60 -33.61
N ARG A 446 0.26 30.02 -33.03
CA ARG A 446 0.23 29.30 -31.76
C ARG A 446 0.19 27.79 -32.02
N TYR A 447 0.84 27.09 -31.11
CA TYR A 447 0.99 25.65 -31.12
C TYR A 447 0.57 25.09 -29.77
N ALA A 448 -0.33 24.11 -29.78
CA ALA A 448 -0.79 23.41 -28.60
C ALA A 448 -0.30 21.96 -28.65
N PHE A 449 0.06 21.40 -27.50
CA PHE A 449 0.51 20.02 -27.37
C PHE A 449 0.27 19.53 -25.96
N HIS A 450 0.03 18.24 -25.85
CA HIS A 450 0.15 17.52 -24.60
C HIS A 450 1.49 16.80 -24.53
N MET A 451 1.91 16.50 -23.31
CA MET A 451 3.09 15.71 -23.01
C MET A 451 2.81 14.69 -21.92
N THR A 452 3.52 13.57 -21.99
CA THR A 452 3.80 12.66 -20.88
C THR A 452 5.30 12.72 -20.57
N ALA A 453 5.67 12.47 -19.32
CA ALA A 453 7.04 12.26 -18.88
C ALA A 453 7.12 10.95 -18.11
N GLU A 454 8.05 10.08 -18.50
CA GLU A 454 8.17 8.71 -18.00
C GLU A 454 9.59 8.40 -17.52
N ALA A 455 9.71 7.91 -16.29
CA ALA A 455 10.94 7.54 -15.60
C ALA A 455 10.71 6.28 -14.75
N GLU A 456 10.47 5.17 -15.44
CA GLU A 456 10.30 3.84 -14.83
C GLU A 456 11.66 3.19 -14.47
N LEU A 457 11.64 2.03 -13.79
CA LEU A 457 12.82 1.36 -13.20
C LEU A 457 13.53 0.39 -14.15
#